data_AF-A0A317CPG7-F1
#
_entry.id   AF-A0A317CPG7-F1
#
_cell.length_a   1.000
_cell.length_b   1.000
_cell.length_c   1.000
_cell.angle_alpha   90.00
_cell.angle_beta   90.00
_cell.angle_gamma   90.00
#
_symmetry.space_group_name_H-M   'P 1'
#
loop_
_entity.id
_entity.type
_entity.pdbx_description
1 polymer ?
#
loop_
_entity_poly.entity_id
_entity_poly.type
_entity_poly.pdbx_seq_one_letter_code
_entity_poly.pdbx_strand_id
1 'polypeptide(L)'
;MIDKSNQNITLRVCLEDVGTHNKAVLDFFFAKLGQHTFSRVDTQEEANVLIIDYDYPPARHRYEEEYQQWNKPTIVLSISPVELEGVVWLSKPLTSRALLDAAGDVQSELVAGSSDKPESRKAPADAAEAQALHQRAKAEETAQREALLQRPEIKPAAAAVPNIPLVPALTESVDQSVEDKKPAEQSEQSEQSEQSEQSEQSEQSEQSTAAAAPPIAQVVLTDEELEARWQQLCGTQQDIDPKADLSEIQAEDGFFLSSLKDAVRLARQCQQGVLLNFPDTRIYVLPEIHRVFCAIPTHSPEFIDFIKSCSAADGGKMHILSTKEIHELNDMIAQQTSALYDLESFVWTSSLLSAEGKLSRALDPSKPVDLRHWPSLTRLERFPHVMPVAALWSADSLSAFDVARSLNIPQRYVFSFYNAASALGLIEQDSDKLIKKQSTSRTTEAPRGLFSRLLKRLIGG
;
A
#
# COMPACT_ATOMS: atom_id res chain seq x y z
N MET A 1 19.22 13.44 -57.15
CA MET A 1 20.06 12.69 -56.19
C MET A 1 19.21 12.47 -54.96
N ILE A 2 18.68 11.26 -54.78
CA ILE A 2 17.91 10.88 -53.60
C ILE A 2 18.84 10.00 -52.79
N ASP A 3 19.18 10.49 -51.60
CA ASP A 3 20.14 9.88 -50.69
C ASP A 3 19.58 8.55 -50.19
N LYS A 4 20.33 7.46 -50.43
CA LYS A 4 19.98 6.09 -50.06
C LYS A 4 20.90 5.66 -48.92
N SER A 5 20.60 6.07 -47.70
CA SER A 5 21.23 5.48 -46.50
C SER A 5 20.53 5.94 -45.22
N ASN A 6 19.40 5.31 -44.90
CA ASN A 6 19.02 5.14 -43.50
C ASN A 6 18.43 3.73 -43.39
N GLN A 7 19.32 2.73 -43.33
CA GLN A 7 18.91 1.39 -42.97
C GLN A 7 18.48 1.46 -41.50
N ASN A 8 17.18 1.40 -41.25
CA ASN A 8 16.63 1.37 -39.90
C ASN A 8 16.98 -0.01 -39.29
N ILE A 9 18.08 -0.08 -38.54
CA ILE A 9 18.56 -1.32 -37.92
C ILE A 9 17.54 -1.73 -36.84
N THR A 10 16.99 -2.94 -36.96
CA THR A 10 16.12 -3.50 -35.92
C THR A 10 16.94 -3.84 -34.67
N LEU A 11 16.51 -3.32 -33.53
CA LEU A 11 17.12 -3.57 -32.22
C LEU A 11 16.61 -4.90 -31.65
N ARG A 12 17.46 -5.92 -31.64
CA ARG A 12 17.19 -7.22 -31.01
C ARG A 12 17.53 -7.15 -29.53
N VAL A 13 16.52 -7.31 -28.68
CA VAL A 13 16.61 -7.10 -27.23
C VAL A 13 16.08 -8.31 -26.46
N CYS A 14 16.75 -8.69 -25.37
CA CYS A 14 16.24 -9.64 -24.38
C CYS A 14 15.74 -8.88 -23.14
N LEU A 15 14.67 -9.38 -22.52
CA LEU A 15 14.02 -8.76 -21.35
C LEU A 15 14.23 -9.57 -20.06
N GLU A 16 15.28 -10.40 -20.01
CA GLU A 16 15.62 -11.19 -18.82
C GLU A 16 16.06 -10.30 -17.65
N ASP A 17 16.78 -9.22 -17.95
CA ASP A 17 17.28 -8.24 -16.99
C ASP A 17 16.34 -7.05 -16.78
N VAL A 18 15.09 -7.19 -17.20
CA VAL A 18 14.05 -6.18 -17.01
C VAL A 18 13.06 -6.71 -15.99
N GLY A 19 12.86 -5.97 -14.88
CA GLY A 19 11.93 -6.36 -13.83
C GLY A 19 10.52 -6.66 -14.36
N THR A 20 9.76 -7.53 -13.67
CA THR A 20 8.47 -8.05 -14.15
C THR A 20 7.47 -6.97 -14.57
N HIS A 21 7.43 -5.83 -13.87
CA HIS A 21 6.60 -4.69 -14.21
C HIS A 21 7.03 -4.01 -15.52
N ASN A 22 8.32 -3.67 -15.64
CA ASN A 22 8.88 -3.02 -16.84
C ASN A 22 8.82 -3.95 -18.06
N LYS A 23 8.95 -5.27 -17.84
CA LYS A 23 8.78 -6.28 -18.89
C LYS A 23 7.40 -6.21 -19.52
N ALA A 24 6.33 -6.09 -18.73
CA ALA A 24 4.97 -5.97 -19.27
C ALA A 24 4.77 -4.67 -20.09
N VAL A 25 5.36 -3.56 -19.62
CA VAL A 25 5.33 -2.27 -20.33
C VAL A 25 6.07 -2.35 -21.67
N LEU A 26 7.28 -2.92 -21.66
CA LEU A 26 8.08 -3.11 -22.87
C LEU A 26 7.45 -4.12 -23.83
N ASP A 27 6.90 -5.23 -23.34
CA ASP A 27 6.16 -6.20 -24.15
C ASP A 27 4.97 -5.54 -24.85
N PHE A 28 4.20 -4.71 -24.14
CA PHE A 28 3.12 -3.93 -24.75
C PHE A 28 3.64 -2.93 -25.79
N PHE A 29 4.70 -2.20 -25.46
CA PHE A 29 5.30 -1.21 -26.35
C PHE A 29 5.82 -1.84 -27.64
N PHE A 30 6.61 -2.92 -27.54
CA PHE A 30 7.14 -3.65 -28.70
C PHE A 30 6.02 -4.24 -29.56
N ALA A 31 4.94 -4.75 -28.94
CA ALA A 31 3.80 -5.31 -29.67
C ALA A 31 2.90 -4.27 -30.35
N LYS A 32 2.96 -2.98 -29.97
CA LYS A 32 2.05 -1.94 -30.48
C LYS A 32 2.75 -0.82 -31.23
N LEU A 33 3.71 -0.16 -30.59
CA LEU A 33 4.32 1.09 -31.07
C LEU A 33 5.76 0.90 -31.57
N GLY A 34 6.49 -0.09 -31.03
CA GLY A 34 7.88 -0.38 -31.34
C GLY A 34 8.11 -1.51 -32.35
N GLN A 35 7.07 -2.05 -32.99
CA GLN A 35 7.12 -3.26 -33.83
C GLN A 35 8.14 -3.20 -34.97
N HIS A 36 8.47 -2.01 -35.46
CA HIS A 36 9.43 -1.79 -36.55
C HIS A 36 10.82 -1.38 -36.08
N THR A 37 10.99 -1.15 -34.77
CA THR A 37 12.22 -0.66 -34.15
C THR A 37 12.86 -1.75 -33.29
N PHE A 38 12.06 -2.53 -32.57
CA PHE A 38 12.51 -3.57 -31.64
C PHE A 38 12.03 -4.96 -32.05
N SER A 39 12.89 -5.96 -31.85
CA SER A 39 12.56 -7.39 -31.96
C SER A 39 13.00 -8.09 -30.69
N ARG A 40 12.13 -8.92 -30.11
CA ARG A 40 12.47 -9.68 -28.90
C ARG A 40 13.23 -10.96 -29.25
N VAL A 41 14.26 -11.27 -28.49
CA VAL A 41 15.00 -12.54 -28.52
C VAL A 41 14.93 -13.22 -27.15
N ASP A 42 15.31 -14.49 -27.08
CA ASP A 42 15.12 -15.31 -25.88
C ASP A 42 16.30 -15.25 -24.91
N THR A 43 17.51 -14.95 -25.40
CA THR A 43 18.72 -14.85 -24.56
C THR A 43 19.49 -13.56 -24.79
N GLN A 44 20.31 -13.19 -23.82
CA GLN A 44 21.08 -11.95 -23.86
C GLN A 44 22.24 -12.02 -24.88
N GLU A 45 22.74 -13.22 -25.20
CA GLU A 45 23.76 -13.44 -26.22
C GLU A 45 23.23 -13.11 -27.63
N GLU A 46 21.99 -13.46 -27.92
CA GLU A 46 21.33 -13.21 -29.21
C GLU A 46 20.97 -11.74 -29.44
N ALA A 47 20.85 -10.97 -28.35
CA ALA A 47 20.52 -9.55 -28.39
C ALA A 47 21.68 -8.74 -29.00
N ASN A 48 21.39 -7.74 -29.83
CA ASN A 48 22.41 -6.77 -30.28
C ASN A 48 22.40 -5.47 -29.46
N VAL A 49 21.37 -5.28 -28.62
CA VAL A 49 21.24 -4.18 -27.66
C VAL A 49 20.79 -4.75 -26.33
N LEU A 50 21.42 -4.31 -25.26
CA LEU A 50 21.04 -4.68 -23.90
C LEU A 50 19.99 -3.69 -23.37
N ILE A 51 18.95 -4.19 -22.71
CA ILE A 51 18.03 -3.36 -21.93
C ILE A 51 18.10 -3.87 -20.49
N ILE A 52 18.63 -3.03 -19.59
CA ILE A 52 18.92 -3.42 -18.21
C ILE A 52 18.11 -2.55 -17.26
N ASP A 53 17.34 -3.18 -16.37
CA ASP A 53 16.73 -2.50 -15.23
C ASP A 53 17.78 -2.32 -14.12
N TYR A 54 18.38 -1.14 -14.06
CA TYR A 54 19.50 -0.87 -13.16
C TYR A 54 19.10 -0.76 -11.68
N ASP A 55 17.81 -0.52 -11.42
CA ASP A 55 17.28 -0.47 -10.05
C ASP A 55 16.96 -1.88 -9.53
N TYR A 56 17.06 -2.90 -10.38
CA TYR A 56 16.91 -4.30 -10.01
C TYR A 56 18.29 -4.92 -9.75
N PRO A 57 18.68 -5.22 -8.49
CA PRO A 57 20.05 -5.61 -8.15
C PRO A 57 20.62 -6.81 -8.93
N PRO A 58 19.85 -7.89 -9.19
CA PRO A 58 20.35 -9.00 -10.00
C PRO A 58 20.72 -8.61 -11.43
N ALA A 59 19.96 -7.71 -12.06
CA ALA A 59 20.25 -7.21 -13.40
C ALA A 59 21.46 -6.27 -13.41
N ARG A 60 21.57 -5.39 -12.41
CA ARG A 60 22.73 -4.51 -12.24
C ARG A 60 24.02 -5.31 -12.08
N HIS A 61 24.02 -6.32 -11.21
CA HIS A 61 25.18 -7.16 -10.95
C HIS A 61 25.66 -7.89 -12.21
N ARG A 62 24.74 -8.53 -12.95
CA ARG A 62 25.06 -9.18 -14.22
C ARG A 62 25.59 -8.19 -15.25
N TYR A 63 25.05 -6.98 -15.30
CA TYR A 63 25.58 -5.96 -16.20
C TYR A 63 27.02 -5.57 -15.85
N GLU A 64 27.29 -5.23 -14.59
CA GLU A 64 28.60 -4.76 -14.12
C GLU A 64 29.67 -5.87 -14.19
N GLU A 65 29.32 -7.14 -13.97
CA GLU A 65 30.28 -8.25 -13.98
C GLU A 65 30.41 -8.97 -15.32
N GLU A 66 29.31 -9.15 -16.05
CA GLU A 66 29.25 -10.06 -17.20
C GLU A 66 29.01 -9.34 -18.52
N TYR A 67 28.06 -8.40 -18.58
CA TYR A 67 27.63 -7.82 -19.86
C TYR A 67 28.43 -6.61 -20.29
N GLN A 68 29.06 -5.88 -19.36
CA GLN A 68 29.87 -4.71 -19.69
C GLN A 68 31.01 -5.07 -20.65
N GLN A 69 31.64 -6.23 -20.46
CA GLN A 69 32.69 -6.75 -21.35
C GLN A 69 32.18 -7.14 -22.75
N TRP A 70 30.86 -7.28 -22.96
CA TRP A 70 30.30 -7.60 -24.27
C TRP A 70 30.32 -6.41 -25.23
N ASN A 71 30.52 -5.19 -24.71
CA ASN A 71 30.53 -3.94 -25.48
C ASN A 71 29.31 -3.80 -26.42
N LYS A 72 28.15 -4.32 -26.01
CA LYS A 72 26.89 -4.10 -26.70
C LYS A 72 26.33 -2.73 -26.28
N PRO A 73 25.77 -1.95 -27.21
CA PRO A 73 25.03 -0.74 -26.85
C PRO A 73 23.95 -1.08 -25.83
N THR A 74 23.85 -0.26 -24.79
CA THR A 74 23.01 -0.57 -23.63
C THR A 74 22.05 0.56 -23.34
N ILE A 75 20.77 0.22 -23.19
CA ILE A 75 19.74 1.10 -22.65
C ILE A 75 19.56 0.74 -21.18
N VAL A 76 19.85 1.70 -20.31
CA VAL A 76 19.75 1.54 -18.85
C VAL A 76 18.47 2.19 -18.36
N LEU A 77 17.59 1.40 -17.75
CA LEU A 77 16.34 1.87 -17.14
C LEU A 77 16.58 2.13 -15.65
N SER A 78 16.51 3.39 -15.21
CA SER A 78 16.66 3.71 -13.79
C SER A 78 15.82 4.91 -13.37
N ILE A 79 15.37 4.93 -12.11
CA ILE A 79 14.76 6.11 -11.47
C ILE A 79 15.77 7.27 -11.29
N SER A 80 17.06 6.96 -11.20
CA SER A 80 18.13 7.95 -11.01
C SER A 80 19.03 8.04 -12.24
N PRO A 81 19.66 9.20 -12.51
CA PRO A 81 20.66 9.31 -13.57
C PRO A 81 21.79 8.30 -13.37
N VAL A 82 22.14 7.59 -14.45
CA VAL A 82 23.24 6.63 -14.46
C VAL A 82 24.34 7.17 -15.37
N GLU A 83 25.50 7.48 -14.79
CA GLU A 83 26.69 7.94 -15.53
C GLU A 83 27.61 6.74 -15.81
N LEU A 84 27.31 6.01 -16.88
CA LEU A 84 28.18 4.96 -17.41
C LEU A 84 28.59 5.30 -18.84
N GLU A 85 29.78 4.86 -19.23
CA GLU A 85 30.28 5.06 -20.58
C GLU A 85 29.57 4.12 -21.57
N GLY A 86 29.16 4.65 -22.73
CA GLY A 86 28.52 3.84 -23.78
C GLY A 86 27.10 3.36 -23.45
N VAL A 87 26.40 4.02 -22.52
CA VAL A 87 25.01 3.69 -22.20
C VAL A 87 24.07 4.86 -22.48
N VAL A 88 22.86 4.52 -22.92
CA VAL A 88 21.74 5.45 -23.01
C VAL A 88 20.87 5.27 -21.78
N TRP A 89 20.88 6.25 -20.89
CA TRP A 89 20.03 6.23 -19.70
C TRP A 89 18.60 6.68 -20.03
N LEU A 90 17.62 5.91 -19.54
CA LEU A 90 16.20 6.24 -19.56
C LEU A 90 15.65 6.31 -18.15
N SER A 91 15.02 7.45 -17.85
CA SER A 91 14.30 7.65 -16.61
C SER A 91 13.01 6.84 -16.57
N LYS A 92 12.68 6.30 -15.39
CA LYS A 92 11.34 5.78 -15.10
C LYS A 92 10.45 6.92 -14.56
N PRO A 93 9.14 6.97 -14.89
CA PRO A 93 8.38 6.00 -15.67
C PRO A 93 8.67 6.04 -17.17
N LEU A 94 8.70 4.86 -17.81
CA LEU A 94 9.02 4.73 -19.23
C LEU A 94 7.90 5.32 -20.12
N THR A 95 8.27 6.25 -21.01
CA THR A 95 7.34 6.80 -22.00
C THR A 95 7.69 6.31 -23.40
N SER A 96 6.68 6.17 -24.27
CA SER A 96 6.89 5.75 -25.66
C SER A 96 7.84 6.67 -26.42
N ARG A 97 7.80 7.97 -26.14
CA ARG A 97 8.70 8.95 -26.76
C ARG A 97 10.15 8.72 -26.32
N ALA A 98 10.40 8.61 -25.01
CA ALA A 98 11.75 8.38 -24.50
C ALA A 98 12.34 7.06 -25.01
N LEU A 99 11.54 5.99 -25.11
CA LEU A 99 11.96 4.72 -25.70
C LEU A 99 12.32 4.82 -27.18
N LEU A 100 11.59 5.62 -27.96
CA LEU A 100 11.90 5.85 -29.38
C LEU A 100 13.13 6.73 -29.57
N ASP A 101 13.28 7.76 -28.74
CA ASP A 101 14.45 8.66 -28.77
C ASP A 101 15.72 7.86 -28.43
N ALA A 102 15.70 7.07 -27.35
CA ALA A 102 16.81 6.18 -26.99
C ALA A 102 17.09 5.11 -28.04
N ALA A 103 16.06 4.58 -28.71
CA ALA A 103 16.26 3.67 -29.83
C ALA A 103 17.02 4.35 -30.98
N GLY A 104 16.68 5.61 -31.30
CA GLY A 104 17.37 6.39 -32.31
C GLY A 104 18.84 6.64 -31.98
N ASP A 105 19.14 6.93 -30.70
CA ASP A 105 20.50 7.12 -30.21
C ASP A 105 21.33 5.83 -30.35
N VAL A 106 20.78 4.69 -29.90
CA VAL A 106 21.44 3.39 -30.00
C VAL A 106 21.58 2.91 -31.45
N GLN A 107 20.59 3.16 -32.30
CA GLN A 107 20.69 2.86 -33.73
C GLN A 107 21.81 3.66 -34.40
N SER A 108 21.97 4.92 -34.03
CA SER A 108 23.06 5.77 -34.53
C SER A 108 24.42 5.26 -34.09
N GLU A 109 24.53 4.76 -32.85
CA GLU A 109 25.75 4.13 -32.31
C GLU A 109 26.08 2.82 -33.02
N LEU A 110 25.09 1.98 -33.32
CA LEU A 110 25.28 0.73 -34.08
C LEU A 110 25.75 0.99 -35.53
N VAL A 111 25.26 2.06 -36.14
CA VAL A 111 25.72 2.49 -37.48
C VAL A 111 27.15 3.05 -37.40
N ALA A 112 27.46 3.87 -36.39
CA ALA A 112 28.78 4.45 -36.19
C ALA A 112 29.84 3.40 -35.84
N GLY A 113 29.51 2.38 -35.05
CA GLY A 113 30.41 1.26 -34.71
C GLY A 113 30.77 0.34 -35.87
N SER A 114 30.14 0.51 -37.04
CA SER A 114 30.43 -0.24 -38.28
C SER A 114 31.47 0.46 -39.18
N SER A 115 31.91 1.67 -38.83
CA SER A 115 32.93 2.43 -39.53
C SER A 115 33.88 3.10 -38.54
N ASP A 116 35.18 2.90 -38.72
CA ASP A 116 36.25 3.38 -37.83
C ASP A 116 36.06 4.82 -37.29
N LYS A 117 36.43 5.00 -36.00
CA LYS A 117 36.49 6.21 -35.14
C LYS A 117 36.40 7.58 -35.85
N PRO A 118 35.68 8.57 -35.25
CA PRO A 118 36.34 9.42 -34.23
C PRO A 118 35.45 10.03 -33.11
N GLU A 119 36.16 10.34 -32.01
CA GLU A 119 36.00 11.40 -30.99
C GLU A 119 34.63 11.96 -30.58
N SER A 120 34.31 11.72 -29.30
CA SER A 120 33.81 12.67 -28.28
C SER A 120 33.38 14.06 -28.79
N ARG A 121 32.06 14.28 -28.85
CA ARG A 121 31.47 15.62 -28.84
C ARG A 121 30.52 15.76 -27.65
N LYS A 122 30.79 16.79 -26.85
CA LYS A 122 29.96 17.28 -25.74
C LYS A 122 28.54 17.61 -26.23
N ALA A 123 27.58 17.36 -25.33
CA ALA A 123 26.15 17.60 -25.50
C ALA A 123 25.79 19.03 -25.96
N PRO A 124 24.64 19.22 -26.65
CA PRO A 124 24.17 20.53 -27.10
C PRO A 124 23.71 21.41 -25.93
N ALA A 125 23.86 22.73 -26.10
CA ALA A 125 23.62 23.77 -25.11
C ALA A 125 22.14 24.03 -24.73
N ASP A 126 21.19 23.21 -25.18
CA ASP A 126 19.74 23.42 -24.93
C ASP A 126 19.23 22.83 -23.60
N ALA A 127 20.03 22.03 -22.89
CA ALA A 127 19.67 21.48 -21.59
C ALA A 127 19.68 22.53 -20.45
N ALA A 128 20.51 23.57 -20.57
CA ALA A 128 20.62 24.63 -19.58
C ALA A 128 19.42 25.60 -19.63
N GLU A 129 18.86 25.83 -20.81
CA GLU A 129 17.70 26.72 -20.99
C GLU A 129 16.40 26.03 -20.54
N ALA A 130 16.27 24.73 -20.77
CA ALA A 130 15.16 23.92 -20.25
C ALA A 130 15.19 23.77 -18.72
N GLN A 131 16.38 23.62 -18.12
CA GLN A 131 16.55 23.64 -16.65
C GLN A 131 16.25 25.01 -16.04
N ALA A 132 16.66 26.11 -16.67
CA ALA A 132 16.44 27.46 -16.16
C ALA A 132 14.95 27.88 -16.22
N LEU A 133 14.22 27.50 -17.28
CA LEU A 133 12.77 27.74 -17.37
C LEU A 133 11.99 26.92 -16.34
N HIS A 134 12.37 25.65 -16.14
CA HIS A 134 11.68 24.76 -15.20
C HIS A 134 11.96 25.14 -13.73
N GLN A 135 13.17 25.60 -13.40
CA GLN A 135 13.51 26.09 -12.05
C GLN A 135 12.80 27.43 -11.73
N ARG A 136 12.64 28.32 -12.70
CA ARG A 136 11.86 29.56 -12.52
C ARG A 136 10.38 29.30 -12.32
N ALA A 137 9.78 28.42 -13.13
CA ALA A 137 8.38 28.03 -12.97
C ALA A 137 8.12 27.35 -11.61
N LYS A 138 9.04 26.48 -11.17
CA LYS A 138 8.95 25.78 -9.87
C LYS A 138 9.15 26.74 -8.69
N ALA A 139 10.00 27.76 -8.81
CA ALA A 139 10.21 28.77 -7.77
C ALA A 139 8.99 29.71 -7.63
N GLU A 140 8.38 30.13 -8.74
CA GLU A 140 7.16 30.95 -8.72
C GLU A 140 5.94 30.17 -8.20
N GLU A 141 5.83 28.89 -8.54
CA GLU A 141 4.75 28.02 -8.05
C GLU A 141 4.93 27.68 -6.55
N THR A 142 6.17 27.47 -6.09
CA THR A 142 6.46 27.24 -4.65
C THR A 142 6.18 28.50 -3.83
N ALA A 143 6.55 29.69 -4.32
CA ALA A 143 6.26 30.95 -3.65
C ALA A 143 4.75 31.27 -3.57
N GLN A 144 3.98 30.94 -4.62
CA GLN A 144 2.52 31.09 -4.59
C GLN A 144 1.83 30.07 -3.69
N ARG A 145 2.39 28.85 -3.57
CA ARG A 145 1.84 27.77 -2.75
C ARG A 145 2.16 27.95 -1.26
N GLU A 146 3.31 28.52 -0.91
CA GLU A 146 3.63 28.95 0.46
C GLU A 146 2.76 30.13 0.91
N ALA A 147 2.40 31.05 -0.01
CA ALA A 147 1.49 32.15 0.29
C ALA A 147 0.02 31.70 0.54
N LEU A 148 -0.40 30.57 -0.05
CA LEU A 148 -1.72 29.97 0.15
C LEU A 148 -1.83 29.08 1.41
N LEU A 149 -0.71 28.71 2.03
CA LEU A 149 -0.64 27.87 3.23
C LEU A 149 -0.49 28.65 4.54
N GLN A 150 -0.36 29.98 4.49
CA GLN A 150 -0.34 30.82 5.69
C GLN A 150 -1.76 31.10 6.19
N ARG A 151 -2.09 30.51 7.34
CA ARG A 151 -3.32 30.81 8.11
C ARG A 151 -3.31 32.30 8.50
N PRO A 152 -4.44 33.04 8.42
CA PRO A 152 -4.47 34.45 8.81
C PRO A 152 -4.07 34.62 10.28
N GLU A 153 -3.21 35.61 10.58
CA GLU A 153 -2.89 36.01 11.95
C GLU A 153 -4.17 36.44 12.70
N ILE A 154 -4.44 35.77 13.82
CA ILE A 154 -5.50 36.19 14.75
C ILE A 154 -4.97 37.40 15.52
N LYS A 155 -5.50 38.58 15.24
CA LYS A 155 -5.29 39.78 16.07
C LYS A 155 -5.87 39.55 17.47
N PRO A 156 -5.12 39.82 18.56
CA PRO A 156 -5.68 39.78 19.89
C PRO A 156 -6.67 40.93 20.09
N ALA A 157 -7.93 40.60 20.36
CA ALA A 157 -8.95 41.57 20.74
C ALA A 157 -8.71 42.04 22.18
N ALA A 158 -8.62 43.36 22.35
CA ALA A 158 -8.48 44.02 23.62
C ALA A 158 -9.78 43.93 24.46
N ALA A 159 -9.59 43.58 25.74
CA ALA A 159 -10.28 44.03 26.96
C ALA A 159 -11.80 44.25 26.96
N ALA A 160 -12.51 43.43 27.74
CA ALA A 160 -13.42 43.92 28.78
C ALA A 160 -13.65 42.82 29.84
N VAL A 161 -13.14 43.06 31.05
CA VAL A 161 -13.39 42.27 32.25
C VAL A 161 -14.45 43.02 33.08
N PRO A 162 -15.53 42.39 33.57
CA PRO A 162 -16.20 42.87 34.76
C PRO A 162 -15.62 42.18 35.99
N ASN A 163 -15.35 43.03 36.95
CA ASN A 163 -14.58 42.87 38.17
C ASN A 163 -15.45 42.34 39.33
N ILE A 164 -14.78 42.07 40.48
CA ILE A 164 -15.27 42.03 41.88
C ILE A 164 -15.49 40.61 42.47
N PRO A 165 -15.05 40.29 43.72
CA PRO A 165 -13.80 40.66 44.43
C PRO A 165 -13.18 39.49 45.25
N LEU A 166 -11.91 39.62 45.63
CA LEU A 166 -11.19 38.70 46.53
C LEU A 166 -10.79 39.44 47.82
N VAL A 167 -11.01 38.85 49.01
CA VAL A 167 -10.32 39.19 50.29
C VAL A 167 -10.44 38.00 51.28
N PRO A 168 -9.56 37.84 52.30
CA PRO A 168 -8.18 37.36 52.18
C PRO A 168 -7.83 36.22 53.17
N ALA A 169 -6.57 35.79 53.07
CA ALA A 169 -5.84 34.77 53.83
C ALA A 169 -5.93 34.79 55.36
N LEU A 170 -5.70 33.61 55.98
CA LEU A 170 -4.91 33.46 57.20
C LEU A 170 -4.14 32.13 57.19
N THR A 171 -2.84 32.26 57.46
CA THR A 171 -1.84 31.26 57.83
C THR A 171 -2.13 30.61 59.19
N GLU A 172 -1.79 29.35 59.39
CA GLU A 172 -0.88 28.91 60.48
C GLU A 172 -0.60 27.39 60.45
N SER A 173 0.55 27.09 61.04
CA SER A 173 1.35 25.87 61.17
C SER A 173 0.82 24.78 62.13
N VAL A 174 1.46 23.60 62.07
CA VAL A 174 2.02 22.80 63.20
C VAL A 174 1.72 21.28 63.15
N ASP A 175 2.83 20.54 63.25
CA ASP A 175 3.15 19.20 63.80
C ASP A 175 2.50 17.87 63.37
N GLN A 176 3.43 16.98 62.98
CA GLN A 176 3.77 15.65 63.54
C GLN A 176 2.65 14.81 64.17
N SER A 177 2.51 13.57 63.68
CA SER A 177 2.83 12.39 64.51
C SER A 177 2.83 11.07 63.72
N VAL A 178 3.76 10.25 64.19
CA VAL A 178 4.12 8.86 63.88
C VAL A 178 3.01 7.89 64.31
N GLU A 179 2.80 6.78 63.60
CA GLU A 179 2.85 5.43 64.20
C GLU A 179 2.66 4.27 63.21
N ASP A 180 3.53 3.27 63.40
CA ASP A 180 3.60 1.93 62.86
C ASP A 180 2.31 1.10 63.02
N LYS A 181 2.12 0.12 62.11
CA LYS A 181 1.87 -1.29 62.48
C LYS A 181 1.93 -2.27 61.28
N LYS A 182 2.90 -3.19 61.36
CA LYS A 182 2.85 -4.60 60.88
C LYS A 182 1.70 -5.37 61.62
N PRO A 183 1.26 -6.61 61.27
CA PRO A 183 2.04 -7.81 60.84
C PRO A 183 1.43 -8.60 59.64
N ALA A 184 2.19 -9.42 58.89
CA ALA A 184 2.43 -10.89 59.02
C ALA A 184 1.11 -11.71 59.05
N GLU A 185 0.92 -12.93 58.52
CA GLU A 185 1.66 -14.01 57.85
C GLU A 185 0.57 -15.07 57.57
N GLN A 186 0.67 -15.90 56.51
CA GLN A 186 0.37 -17.36 56.53
C GLN A 186 0.39 -17.98 55.11
N SER A 187 1.41 -18.82 54.88
CA SER A 187 1.35 -20.27 54.53
C SER A 187 0.02 -20.86 54.02
N GLU A 188 -0.07 -21.91 53.18
CA GLU A 188 0.85 -22.98 52.77
C GLU A 188 0.21 -23.84 51.64
N GLN A 189 1.08 -24.56 50.90
CA GLN A 189 0.94 -25.93 50.33
C GLN A 189 0.10 -26.24 49.07
N SER A 190 0.84 -26.45 47.98
CA SER A 190 1.09 -27.72 47.23
C SER A 190 0.07 -28.87 47.26
N GLU A 191 -0.26 -29.42 46.07
CA GLU A 191 -0.26 -30.87 45.79
C GLU A 191 -0.28 -31.20 44.28
N GLN A 192 0.46 -32.24 43.90
CA GLN A 192 0.68 -32.78 42.55
C GLN A 192 -0.30 -33.92 42.23
N SER A 193 -0.63 -34.14 40.94
CA SER A 193 -0.92 -35.43 40.24
C SER A 193 -1.62 -35.11 38.90
N GLU A 194 -1.58 -35.85 37.80
CA GLU A 194 -0.84 -37.02 37.32
C GLU A 194 -1.01 -37.09 35.78
N GLN A 195 -0.20 -37.92 35.14
CA GLN A 195 0.01 -38.12 33.70
C GLN A 195 -1.21 -38.57 32.88
N SER A 196 -1.15 -38.35 31.55
CA SER A 196 -1.62 -39.32 30.53
C SER A 196 -0.95 -39.02 29.17
N GLU A 197 -0.04 -39.90 28.76
CA GLU A 197 0.47 -40.06 27.38
C GLU A 197 -0.49 -40.94 26.56
N GLN A 198 -0.67 -40.65 25.27
CA GLN A 198 -0.75 -41.68 24.23
C GLN A 198 -0.55 -41.12 22.82
N SER A 199 0.03 -41.98 21.99
CA SER A 199 0.81 -41.72 20.79
C SER A 199 0.11 -42.22 19.51
N GLU A 200 0.76 -41.97 18.35
CA GLU A 200 0.67 -42.70 17.06
C GLU A 200 -0.53 -42.37 16.14
N GLN A 201 -0.44 -42.33 14.80
CA GLN A 201 0.62 -42.63 13.84
C GLN A 201 0.25 -42.04 12.46
N SER A 202 1.28 -41.97 11.61
CA SER A 202 1.38 -41.53 10.23
C SER A 202 0.49 -42.25 9.21
N GLU A 203 0.09 -41.54 8.14
CA GLU A 203 -0.07 -42.11 6.79
C GLU A 203 0.52 -41.18 5.73
N GLN A 204 1.42 -41.73 4.91
CA GLN A 204 2.00 -41.13 3.70
C GLN A 204 1.40 -41.80 2.45
N SER A 205 1.02 -41.00 1.46
CA SER A 205 1.04 -41.22 -0.01
C SER A 205 0.19 -40.09 -0.63
N GLU A 206 0.48 -39.45 -1.77
CA GLU A 206 1.39 -39.66 -2.89
C GLU A 206 1.55 -38.30 -3.64
N GLN A 207 2.59 -38.19 -4.45
CA GLN A 207 3.06 -36.99 -5.14
C GLN A 207 2.10 -36.43 -6.22
N SER A 208 2.02 -35.10 -6.31
CA SER A 208 1.82 -34.39 -7.57
C SER A 208 2.62 -33.09 -7.57
N THR A 209 3.65 -33.04 -8.40
CA THR A 209 4.59 -31.92 -8.57
C THR A 209 3.94 -30.77 -9.34
N ALA A 210 3.66 -29.67 -8.64
CA ALA A 210 3.56 -28.33 -9.21
C ALA A 210 4.42 -27.42 -8.33
N ALA A 211 5.33 -26.66 -8.93
CA ALA A 211 6.23 -25.74 -8.23
C ALA A 211 5.40 -24.67 -7.51
N ALA A 212 5.09 -24.92 -6.24
CA ALA A 212 4.42 -24.01 -5.34
C ALA A 212 5.47 -23.10 -4.69
N ALA A 213 5.18 -21.81 -4.64
CA ALA A 213 5.84 -20.86 -3.77
C ALA A 213 5.93 -21.43 -2.33
N PRO A 214 6.97 -21.09 -1.55
CA PRO A 214 7.10 -21.61 -0.19
C PRO A 214 5.83 -21.26 0.61
N PRO A 215 5.24 -22.22 1.33
CA PRO A 215 4.07 -21.96 2.15
C PRO A 215 4.46 -20.96 3.23
N ILE A 216 3.75 -19.84 3.28
CA ILE A 216 3.72 -18.98 4.46
C ILE A 216 3.32 -19.91 5.61
N ALA A 217 4.16 -20.05 6.62
CA ALA A 217 3.82 -20.80 7.82
C ALA A 217 2.56 -20.17 8.42
N GLN A 218 1.41 -20.77 8.13
CA GLN A 218 0.16 -20.35 8.74
C GLN A 218 0.26 -20.78 10.19
N VAL A 219 0.45 -19.81 11.08
CA VAL A 219 0.27 -20.02 12.51
C VAL A 219 -1.16 -20.52 12.66
N VAL A 220 -1.32 -21.80 12.99
CA VAL A 220 -2.62 -22.38 13.27
C VAL A 220 -3.02 -21.86 14.64
N LEU A 221 -3.78 -20.76 14.64
CA LEU A 221 -4.36 -20.20 15.85
C LEU A 221 -5.44 -21.15 16.37
N THR A 222 -5.51 -21.30 17.68
CA THR A 222 -6.63 -21.95 18.36
C THR A 222 -7.91 -21.13 18.18
N ASP A 223 -9.07 -21.77 18.38
CA ASP A 223 -10.36 -21.08 18.31
C ASP A 223 -10.45 -19.89 19.29
N GLU A 224 -9.82 -20.01 20.46
CA GLU A 224 -9.75 -18.93 21.46
C GLU A 224 -8.90 -17.76 20.99
N GLU A 225 -7.74 -18.02 20.38
CA GLU A 225 -6.87 -16.98 19.81
C GLU A 225 -7.52 -16.29 18.59
N LEU A 226 -8.27 -17.04 17.78
CA LEU A 226 -9.06 -16.47 16.67
C LEU A 226 -10.15 -15.54 17.17
N GLU A 227 -10.91 -15.95 18.18
CA GLU A 227 -11.95 -15.12 18.78
C GLU A 227 -11.35 -13.86 19.41
N ALA A 228 -10.24 -13.98 20.14
CA ALA A 228 -9.51 -12.84 20.69
C ALA A 228 -9.04 -11.88 19.58
N ARG A 229 -8.54 -12.41 18.45
CA ARG A 229 -8.16 -11.59 17.30
C ARG A 229 -9.36 -10.89 16.67
N TRP A 230 -10.52 -11.54 16.57
CA TRP A 230 -11.72 -10.91 16.04
C TRP A 230 -12.23 -9.79 16.95
N GLN A 231 -12.08 -9.93 18.27
CA GLN A 231 -12.41 -8.86 19.21
C GLN A 231 -11.47 -7.66 19.07
N GLN A 232 -10.18 -7.87 18.77
CA GLN A 232 -9.26 -6.78 18.45
C GLN A 232 -9.64 -6.04 17.15
N LEU A 233 -10.02 -6.79 16.11
CA LEU A 233 -10.34 -6.23 14.79
C LEU A 233 -11.74 -5.57 14.73
N CYS A 234 -12.70 -6.15 15.45
CA CYS A 234 -14.12 -5.83 15.32
C CYS A 234 -14.78 -5.35 16.61
N GLY A 235 -14.03 -5.25 17.70
CA GLY A 235 -14.55 -4.85 19.00
C GLY A 235 -15.51 -5.86 19.63
N THR A 236 -16.02 -5.49 20.80
CA THR A 236 -16.94 -6.31 21.62
C THR A 236 -18.28 -5.62 21.89
N GLN A 237 -18.49 -4.43 21.31
CA GLN A 237 -19.67 -3.61 21.55
C GLN A 237 -20.97 -4.34 21.16
N GLN A 238 -22.03 -4.04 21.90
CA GLN A 238 -23.37 -4.53 21.61
C GLN A 238 -24.00 -3.73 20.47
N ASP A 239 -24.98 -4.34 19.82
CA ASP A 239 -25.78 -3.69 18.78
C ASP A 239 -26.60 -2.54 19.38
N ILE A 240 -26.73 -1.46 18.60
CA ILE A 240 -27.55 -0.31 19.00
C ILE A 240 -28.85 -0.24 18.20
N ASP A 241 -29.85 0.46 18.72
CA ASP A 241 -31.02 0.84 17.92
C ASP A 241 -30.58 1.85 16.84
N PRO A 242 -30.95 1.68 15.56
CA PRO A 242 -30.69 2.67 14.51
C PRO A 242 -31.20 4.09 14.82
N LYS A 243 -32.13 4.25 15.77
CA LYS A 243 -32.66 5.53 16.25
C LYS A 243 -31.92 6.10 17.47
N ALA A 244 -31.03 5.32 18.07
CA ALA A 244 -30.23 5.77 19.20
C ALA A 244 -29.21 6.83 18.76
N ASP A 245 -28.59 7.48 19.76
CA ASP A 245 -27.48 8.38 19.50
C ASP A 245 -26.28 7.60 18.94
N LEU A 246 -25.77 8.02 17.78
CA LEU A 246 -24.64 7.38 17.12
C LEU A 246 -23.30 7.69 17.82
N SER A 247 -23.28 8.65 18.76
CA SER A 247 -22.07 9.06 19.47
C SER A 247 -21.39 7.92 20.25
N GLU A 248 -22.16 6.91 20.67
CA GLU A 248 -21.64 5.74 21.40
C GLU A 248 -20.86 4.79 20.49
N ILE A 249 -21.25 4.69 19.21
CA ILE A 249 -20.63 3.79 18.24
C ILE A 249 -19.66 4.50 17.29
N GLN A 250 -19.63 5.83 17.26
CA GLN A 250 -18.79 6.60 16.35
C GLN A 250 -17.56 7.20 17.02
N ALA A 251 -16.41 7.06 16.37
CA ALA A 251 -15.15 7.68 16.77
C ALA A 251 -14.50 8.44 15.60
N GLU A 252 -13.67 9.43 15.93
CA GLU A 252 -12.73 9.97 14.95
C GLU A 252 -11.70 8.91 14.58
N ASP A 253 -11.17 8.99 13.36
CA ASP A 253 -10.04 8.14 12.98
C ASP A 253 -8.85 8.45 13.90
N GLY A 254 -8.21 7.40 14.42
CA GLY A 254 -6.97 7.53 15.18
C GLY A 254 -5.88 8.27 14.39
N PHE A 255 -4.94 8.88 15.10
CA PHE A 255 -3.86 9.64 14.47
C PHE A 255 -3.07 8.77 13.47
N PHE A 256 -2.73 7.53 13.86
CA PHE A 256 -2.08 6.56 12.98
C PHE A 256 -2.79 6.40 11.64
N LEU A 257 -4.08 6.06 11.68
CA LEU A 257 -4.85 5.74 10.49
C LEU A 257 -4.98 6.96 9.58
N SER A 258 -5.17 8.14 10.17
CA SER A 258 -5.20 9.40 9.43
C SER A 258 -3.87 9.65 8.71
N SER A 259 -2.74 9.51 9.41
CA SER A 259 -1.41 9.68 8.81
C SER A 259 -1.11 8.61 7.74
N LEU A 260 -1.54 7.36 7.94
CA LEU A 260 -1.39 6.31 6.94
C LEU A 260 -2.20 6.61 5.68
N LYS A 261 -3.46 7.02 5.82
CA LYS A 261 -4.32 7.43 4.68
C LYS A 261 -3.70 8.59 3.90
N ASP A 262 -3.13 9.56 4.61
CA ASP A 262 -2.44 10.70 4.02
C ASP A 262 -1.16 10.28 3.29
N ALA A 263 -0.35 9.39 3.87
CA ALA A 263 0.85 8.85 3.22
C ALA A 263 0.50 8.06 1.95
N VAL A 264 -0.56 7.24 1.97
CA VAL A 264 -1.05 6.52 0.79
C VAL A 264 -1.55 7.49 -0.28
N ARG A 265 -2.26 8.56 0.10
CA ARG A 265 -2.71 9.59 -0.85
C ARG A 265 -1.52 10.31 -1.49
N LEU A 266 -0.55 10.72 -0.68
CA LEU A 266 0.67 11.40 -1.15
C LEU A 266 1.47 10.49 -2.10
N ALA A 267 1.69 9.23 -1.71
CA ALA A 267 2.40 8.25 -2.52
C ALA A 267 1.73 8.03 -3.88
N ARG A 268 0.39 7.92 -3.91
CA ARG A 268 -0.38 7.79 -5.16
C ARG A 268 -0.35 9.07 -6.01
N GLN A 269 -0.37 10.25 -5.40
CA GLN A 269 -0.33 11.51 -6.13
C GLN A 269 1.05 11.76 -6.77
N CYS A 270 2.11 11.47 -6.03
CA CYS A 270 3.48 11.66 -6.50
C CYS A 270 4.02 10.48 -7.32
N GLN A 271 3.36 9.31 -7.26
CA GLN A 271 3.87 8.04 -7.81
C GLN A 271 5.29 7.74 -7.30
N GLN A 272 5.54 8.01 -6.03
CA GLN A 272 6.85 7.83 -5.39
C GLN A 272 6.67 7.22 -4.01
N GLY A 273 7.71 6.53 -3.54
CA GLY A 273 7.74 6.00 -2.18
C GLY A 273 7.64 7.13 -1.15
N VAL A 274 6.88 6.90 -0.09
CA VAL A 274 6.72 7.84 1.03
C VAL A 274 7.14 7.16 2.32
N LEU A 275 8.04 7.79 3.07
CA LEU A 275 8.32 7.42 4.45
C LEU A 275 7.32 8.12 5.36
N LEU A 276 6.68 7.35 6.22
CA LEU A 276 5.93 7.80 7.38
C LEU A 276 6.74 7.46 8.64
N ASN A 277 7.22 8.48 9.33
CA ASN A 277 8.16 8.36 10.44
C ASN A 277 7.49 8.62 11.79
N PHE A 278 7.64 7.66 12.70
CA PHE A 278 7.28 7.73 14.11
C PHE A 278 8.55 7.54 14.97
N PRO A 279 8.52 7.76 16.29
CA PRO A 279 9.71 7.65 17.14
C PRO A 279 10.33 6.26 17.10
N ASP A 280 9.50 5.23 17.22
CA ASP A 280 9.93 3.85 17.38
C ASP A 280 9.75 3.02 16.11
N THR A 281 9.14 3.58 15.06
CA THR A 281 8.89 2.83 13.82
C THR A 281 8.85 3.69 12.57
N ARG A 282 9.26 3.09 11.46
CA ARG A 282 9.24 3.66 10.13
C ARG A 282 8.36 2.81 9.24
N ILE A 283 7.45 3.46 8.52
CA ILE A 283 6.54 2.80 7.58
C ILE A 283 6.79 3.39 6.21
N TYR A 284 7.11 2.53 5.24
CA TYR A 284 7.40 2.95 3.88
C TYR A 284 6.26 2.52 2.97
N VAL A 285 5.56 3.48 2.39
CA VAL A 285 4.48 3.23 1.44
C VAL A 285 5.07 3.25 0.02
N LEU A 286 4.98 2.12 -0.69
CA LEU A 286 5.58 1.91 -2.00
C LEU A 286 4.47 1.72 -3.05
N PRO A 287 4.00 2.82 -3.70
CA PRO A 287 2.81 2.78 -4.54
C PRO A 287 3.04 2.00 -5.85
N GLU A 288 4.26 2.02 -6.40
CA GLU A 288 4.60 1.38 -7.67
C GLU A 288 4.46 -0.14 -7.63
N ILE A 289 4.86 -0.75 -6.51
CA ILE A 289 4.81 -2.21 -6.30
C ILE A 289 3.62 -2.64 -5.44
N HIS A 290 2.75 -1.70 -5.06
CA HIS A 290 1.60 -1.94 -4.20
C HIS A 290 1.98 -2.63 -2.88
N ARG A 291 3.00 -2.10 -2.20
CA ARG A 291 3.51 -2.65 -0.93
C ARG A 291 3.65 -1.59 0.15
N VAL A 292 3.69 -2.06 1.39
CA VAL A 292 4.10 -1.29 2.57
C VAL A 292 5.17 -2.07 3.29
N PHE A 293 6.29 -1.43 3.61
CA PHE A 293 7.26 -2.00 4.54
C PHE A 293 7.02 -1.46 5.95
N CYS A 294 6.87 -2.35 6.92
CA CYS A 294 6.79 -2.02 8.34
C CYS A 294 7.48 -3.12 9.15
N ALA A 295 8.53 -2.77 9.89
CA ALA A 295 9.33 -3.75 10.62
C ALA A 295 8.55 -4.45 11.75
N ILE A 296 7.53 -3.77 12.31
CA ILE A 296 6.68 -4.30 13.38
C ILE A 296 5.56 -5.15 12.75
N PRO A 297 5.42 -6.45 13.13
CA PRO A 297 4.36 -7.31 12.62
C PRO A 297 2.95 -6.81 12.95
N THR A 298 2.03 -6.81 11.97
CA THR A 298 0.64 -6.32 12.18
C THR A 298 -0.21 -7.16 13.16
N HIS A 299 0.25 -8.37 13.47
CA HIS A 299 -0.34 -9.26 14.47
C HIS A 299 0.31 -9.14 15.86
N SER A 300 1.41 -8.40 16.00
CA SER A 300 2.07 -8.28 17.29
C SER A 300 1.30 -7.34 18.23
N PRO A 301 1.34 -7.60 19.56
CA PRO A 301 0.84 -6.64 20.55
C PRO A 301 1.49 -5.27 20.42
N GLU A 302 2.79 -5.23 20.10
CA GLU A 302 3.56 -4.00 19.88
C GLU A 302 2.93 -3.10 18.80
N PHE A 303 2.49 -3.67 17.67
CA PHE A 303 1.84 -2.88 16.62
C PHE A 303 0.48 -2.34 17.06
N ILE A 304 -0.29 -3.13 17.81
CA ILE A 304 -1.60 -2.74 18.33
C ILE A 304 -1.44 -1.60 19.34
N ASP A 305 -0.51 -1.73 20.28
CA ASP A 305 -0.21 -0.71 21.28
C ASP A 305 0.30 0.59 20.63
N PHE A 306 1.14 0.47 19.60
CA PHE A 306 1.62 1.60 18.82
C PHE A 306 0.47 2.36 18.14
N ILE A 307 -0.43 1.67 17.42
CA ILE A 307 -1.58 2.33 16.76
C ILE A 307 -2.44 3.09 17.76
N LYS A 308 -2.67 2.51 18.94
CA LYS A 308 -3.54 3.07 19.99
C LYS A 308 -2.93 4.25 20.72
N SER A 309 -1.61 4.23 20.94
CA SER A 309 -0.91 5.23 21.75
C SER A 309 -0.37 6.40 20.93
N CYS A 310 -0.13 6.22 19.63
CA CYS A 310 0.50 7.26 18.83
C CYS A 310 -0.35 8.54 18.72
N SER A 311 0.33 9.68 18.78
CA SER A 311 -0.30 10.99 18.66
C SER A 311 0.49 11.92 17.73
N ALA A 312 -0.12 13.05 17.38
CA ALA A 312 0.54 14.09 16.57
C ALA A 312 1.78 14.69 17.23
N ALA A 313 1.91 14.59 18.56
CA ALA A 313 3.11 15.03 19.26
C ALA A 313 4.29 14.08 19.03
N ASP A 314 3.99 12.81 18.79
CA ASP A 314 4.98 11.74 18.76
C ASP A 314 5.48 11.48 17.34
N GLY A 315 4.67 11.65 16.30
CA GLY A 315 5.13 11.33 14.94
C GLY A 315 4.18 11.67 13.82
N GLY A 316 4.16 10.82 12.79
CA GLY A 316 3.32 10.99 11.61
C GLY A 316 3.89 11.97 10.57
N LYS A 317 5.15 12.40 10.75
CA LYS A 317 5.86 13.17 9.72
C LYS A 317 6.07 12.28 8.50
N MET A 318 5.75 12.80 7.33
CA MET A 318 5.94 12.07 6.09
C MET A 318 6.65 12.90 5.03
N HIS A 319 7.47 12.24 4.23
CA HIS A 319 8.13 12.83 3.07
C HIS A 319 8.37 11.76 2.01
N ILE A 320 8.58 12.24 0.77
CA ILE A 320 8.98 11.39 -0.36
C ILE A 320 10.39 10.86 -0.09
N LEU A 321 10.60 9.57 -0.33
CA LEU A 321 11.89 8.93 -0.09
C LEU A 321 13.02 9.59 -0.90
N SER A 322 14.12 9.90 -0.22
CA SER A 322 15.38 10.23 -0.86
C SER A 322 16.08 8.97 -1.40
N THR A 323 17.03 9.16 -2.31
CA THR A 323 17.86 8.07 -2.84
C THR A 323 18.54 7.28 -1.72
N LYS A 324 19.00 7.94 -0.64
CA LYS A 324 19.63 7.27 0.50
C LYS A 324 18.65 6.37 1.24
N GLU A 325 17.45 6.86 1.52
CA GLU A 325 16.41 6.10 2.22
C GLU A 325 15.90 4.92 1.39
N ILE A 326 15.90 5.03 0.05
CA ILE A 326 15.59 3.90 -0.84
C ILE A 326 16.63 2.78 -0.68
N HIS A 327 17.93 3.12 -0.61
CA HIS A 327 18.97 2.11 -0.41
C HIS A 327 18.86 1.46 0.98
N GLU A 328 18.67 2.26 2.03
CA GLU A 328 18.44 1.75 3.40
C GLU A 328 17.22 0.82 3.44
N LEU A 329 16.12 1.21 2.78
CA LEU A 329 14.92 0.38 2.68
C LEU A 329 15.17 -0.94 1.94
N ASN A 330 15.94 -0.93 0.85
CA ASN A 330 16.27 -2.15 0.11
C ASN A 330 17.07 -3.13 0.99
N ASP A 331 18.03 -2.62 1.78
CA ASP A 331 18.78 -3.43 2.73
C ASP A 331 17.86 -4.02 3.81
N MET A 332 16.93 -3.22 4.34
CA MET A 332 15.94 -3.67 5.32
C MET A 332 15.01 -4.76 4.74
N ILE A 333 14.54 -4.61 3.50
CA ILE A 333 13.69 -5.60 2.82
C ILE A 333 14.46 -6.92 2.58
N ALA A 334 15.73 -6.82 2.20
CA ALA A 334 16.58 -7.99 2.02
C ALA A 334 16.79 -8.77 3.33
N GLN A 335 16.86 -8.07 4.47
CA GLN A 335 17.00 -8.68 5.79
C GLN A 335 15.68 -9.20 6.36
N GLN A 336 14.55 -8.53 6.08
CA GLN A 336 13.26 -8.83 6.67
C GLN A 336 12.14 -8.80 5.62
N THR A 337 12.17 -9.74 4.68
CA THR A 337 11.19 -9.79 3.59
C THR A 337 9.74 -9.98 4.11
N SER A 338 9.55 -10.61 5.27
CA SER A 338 8.23 -10.76 5.91
C SER A 338 7.62 -9.45 6.41
N ALA A 339 8.40 -8.38 6.55
CA ALA A 339 7.93 -7.04 6.90
C ALA A 339 7.37 -6.26 5.70
N LEU A 340 7.35 -6.87 4.51
CA LEU A 340 6.78 -6.28 3.30
C LEU A 340 5.36 -6.79 3.06
N TYR A 341 4.38 -5.95 3.37
CA TYR A 341 2.95 -6.24 3.25
C TYR A 341 2.38 -5.77 1.92
N ASP A 342 1.32 -6.43 1.47
CA ASP A 342 0.44 -5.88 0.45
C ASP A 342 -0.22 -4.58 0.96
N LEU A 343 -0.24 -3.54 0.12
CA LEU A 343 -0.71 -2.20 0.50
C LEU A 343 -2.16 -2.20 0.97
N GLU A 344 -3.06 -2.87 0.24
CA GLU A 344 -4.47 -2.95 0.61
C GLU A 344 -4.64 -3.73 1.91
N SER A 345 -3.92 -4.84 2.06
CA SER A 345 -3.97 -5.67 3.26
C SER A 345 -3.49 -4.92 4.51
N PHE A 346 -2.42 -4.13 4.39
CA PHE A 346 -1.91 -3.31 5.50
C PHE A 346 -2.89 -2.21 5.90
N VAL A 347 -3.46 -1.48 4.93
CA VAL A 347 -4.46 -0.43 5.21
C VAL A 347 -5.73 -1.03 5.78
N TRP A 348 -6.18 -2.19 5.28
CA TRP A 348 -7.33 -2.92 5.80
C TRP A 348 -7.17 -3.28 7.28
N THR A 349 -6.10 -3.99 7.63
CA THR A 349 -5.81 -4.38 9.02
C THR A 349 -5.64 -3.17 9.93
N SER A 350 -4.90 -2.15 9.47
CA SER A 350 -4.72 -0.90 10.21
C SER A 350 -6.05 -0.19 10.50
N SER A 351 -6.97 -0.20 9.53
CA SER A 351 -8.30 0.40 9.69
C SER A 351 -9.16 -0.34 10.71
N LEU A 352 -9.10 -1.68 10.70
CA LEU A 352 -9.81 -2.52 11.68
C LEU A 352 -9.29 -2.27 13.10
N LEU A 353 -7.97 -2.37 13.29
CA LEU A 353 -7.32 -2.18 14.60
C LEU A 353 -7.49 -0.78 15.16
N SER A 354 -7.51 0.25 14.31
CA SER A 354 -7.72 1.63 14.75
C SER A 354 -9.17 1.92 15.15
N ALA A 355 -10.13 1.20 14.57
CA ALA A 355 -11.55 1.41 14.79
C ALA A 355 -12.09 0.63 15.99
N GLU A 356 -11.53 -0.55 16.29
CA GLU A 356 -11.97 -1.41 17.41
C GLU A 356 -13.48 -1.68 17.40
N GLY A 357 -14.05 -1.84 16.21
CA GLY A 357 -15.50 -2.04 16.00
C GLY A 357 -16.38 -0.78 16.03
N LYS A 358 -15.82 0.40 16.36
CA LYS A 358 -16.52 1.69 16.22
C LYS A 358 -16.56 2.12 14.77
N LEU A 359 -17.60 2.81 14.36
CA LEU A 359 -17.70 3.40 13.04
C LEU A 359 -16.95 4.74 12.97
N SER A 360 -16.26 5.02 11.87
CA SER A 360 -15.68 6.34 11.66
C SER A 360 -16.78 7.41 11.59
N ARG A 361 -16.60 8.56 12.25
CA ARG A 361 -17.56 9.69 12.22
C ARG A 361 -17.83 10.23 10.82
N ALA A 362 -16.91 10.01 9.88
CA ALA A 362 -17.10 10.37 8.48
C ALA A 362 -18.14 9.48 7.78
N LEU A 363 -18.55 8.36 8.39
CA LEU A 363 -19.47 7.39 7.82
C LEU A 363 -20.83 7.43 8.51
N ASP A 364 -21.89 7.41 7.71
CA ASP A 364 -23.27 7.36 8.20
C ASP A 364 -23.82 5.93 8.06
N PRO A 365 -24.15 5.24 9.17
CA PRO A 365 -24.63 3.86 9.14
C PRO A 365 -26.08 3.73 8.66
N SER A 366 -26.83 4.85 8.61
CA SER A 366 -28.23 4.88 8.19
C SER A 366 -28.39 5.15 6.70
N LYS A 367 -27.35 5.63 6.02
CA LYS A 367 -27.39 5.90 4.58
C LYS A 367 -27.08 4.64 3.78
N PRO A 368 -27.86 4.35 2.72
CA PRO A 368 -27.52 3.31 1.77
C PRO A 368 -26.19 3.59 1.08
N VAL A 369 -25.36 2.56 0.95
CA VAL A 369 -24.09 2.61 0.21
C VAL A 369 -23.93 1.37 -0.68
N ASP A 370 -23.04 1.49 -1.66
CA ASP A 370 -22.66 0.40 -2.54
C ASP A 370 -21.16 0.11 -2.47
N LEU A 371 -20.79 -1.12 -2.78
CA LEU A 371 -19.41 -1.44 -3.16
C LEU A 371 -19.16 -1.09 -4.63
N ARG A 372 -18.13 -0.29 -4.89
CA ARG A 372 -17.61 0.01 -6.23
C ARG A 372 -17.11 -1.26 -6.90
N HIS A 373 -16.36 -2.07 -6.15
CA HIS A 373 -15.78 -3.34 -6.58
C HIS A 373 -15.68 -4.29 -5.39
N TRP A 374 -15.57 -5.59 -5.68
CA TRP A 374 -15.38 -6.60 -4.65
C TRP A 374 -13.99 -6.50 -4.01
N PRO A 375 -13.87 -6.50 -2.67
CA PRO A 375 -12.57 -6.51 -2.00
C PRO A 375 -11.83 -7.84 -2.21
N SER A 376 -10.51 -7.82 -2.33
CA SER A 376 -9.68 -9.02 -2.52
C SER A 376 -9.61 -9.91 -1.27
N LEU A 377 -10.73 -10.50 -0.83
CA LEU A 377 -10.88 -11.24 0.44
C LEU A 377 -9.92 -12.43 0.61
N THR A 378 -9.25 -12.88 -0.45
CA THR A 378 -8.20 -13.91 -0.38
C THR A 378 -6.86 -13.38 0.15
N ARG A 379 -6.69 -12.05 0.19
CA ARG A 379 -5.48 -11.36 0.65
C ARG A 379 -5.72 -10.54 1.92
N LEU A 380 -6.96 -10.13 2.15
CA LEU A 380 -7.33 -9.31 3.30
C LEU A 380 -7.54 -10.16 4.56
N GLU A 381 -7.29 -9.56 5.71
CA GLU A 381 -7.51 -10.19 7.00
C GLU A 381 -8.99 -10.54 7.20
N ARG A 382 -9.24 -11.80 7.57
CA ARG A 382 -10.59 -12.36 7.68
C ARG A 382 -11.11 -12.23 9.11
N PHE A 383 -12.39 -11.90 9.20
CA PHE A 383 -13.18 -11.92 10.43
C PHE A 383 -14.59 -12.48 10.11
N PRO A 384 -15.41 -12.80 11.13
CA PRO A 384 -16.73 -13.39 10.91
C PRO A 384 -17.58 -12.56 9.96
N HIS A 385 -18.31 -13.25 9.08
CA HIS A 385 -19.27 -12.64 8.14
C HIS A 385 -18.70 -11.68 7.09
N VAL A 386 -17.37 -11.51 6.97
CA VAL A 386 -16.74 -10.61 5.98
C VAL A 386 -17.22 -10.86 4.54
N MET A 387 -17.37 -12.13 4.14
CA MET A 387 -17.81 -12.51 2.79
C MET A 387 -19.32 -12.29 2.57
N PRO A 388 -20.23 -12.72 3.47
CA PRO A 388 -21.64 -12.35 3.40
C PRO A 388 -21.90 -10.84 3.32
N VAL A 389 -21.17 -10.04 4.09
CA VAL A 389 -21.28 -8.57 4.06
C VAL A 389 -20.86 -8.02 2.69
N ALA A 390 -19.71 -8.45 2.17
CA ALA A 390 -19.27 -8.09 0.82
C ALA A 390 -20.28 -8.51 -0.27
N ALA A 391 -20.86 -9.70 -0.13
CA ALA A 391 -21.86 -10.25 -1.04
C ALA A 391 -23.09 -9.34 -1.14
N LEU A 392 -23.64 -9.00 0.02
CA LEU A 392 -24.87 -8.24 0.10
C LEU A 392 -24.68 -6.81 -0.43
N TRP A 393 -23.62 -6.10 -0.01
CA TRP A 393 -23.34 -4.74 -0.49
C TRP A 393 -22.87 -4.65 -1.94
N SER A 394 -22.40 -5.75 -2.53
CA SER A 394 -22.13 -5.79 -3.97
C SER A 394 -23.42 -5.89 -4.78
N ALA A 395 -24.40 -6.62 -4.27
CA ALA A 395 -25.69 -6.84 -4.92
C ALA A 395 -26.65 -5.65 -4.76
N ASP A 396 -26.79 -5.13 -3.54
CA ASP A 396 -27.82 -4.15 -3.18
C ASP A 396 -27.24 -2.96 -2.42
N SER A 397 -27.74 -1.75 -2.75
CA SER A 397 -27.42 -0.53 -2.01
C SER A 397 -28.22 -0.51 -0.70
N LEU A 398 -27.57 -0.82 0.42
CA LEU A 398 -28.21 -0.94 1.74
C LEU A 398 -27.45 -0.14 2.78
N SER A 399 -28.17 0.31 3.82
CA SER A 399 -27.54 0.91 5.00
C SER A 399 -26.78 -0.16 5.81
N ALA A 400 -25.84 0.25 6.65
CA ALA A 400 -25.12 -0.68 7.52
C ALA A 400 -26.08 -1.43 8.47
N PHE A 401 -27.10 -0.74 8.98
CA PHE A 401 -28.12 -1.36 9.81
C PHE A 401 -28.98 -2.38 9.05
N ASP A 402 -29.32 -2.10 7.80
CA ASP A 402 -30.12 -3.03 6.98
C ASP A 402 -29.31 -4.27 6.59
N VAL A 403 -28.00 -4.14 6.36
CA VAL A 403 -27.11 -5.29 6.14
C VAL A 403 -27.03 -6.17 7.38
N ALA A 404 -26.79 -5.58 8.56
CA ALA A 404 -26.73 -6.33 9.82
C ALA A 404 -28.05 -7.09 10.08
N ARG A 405 -29.18 -6.42 9.87
CA ARG A 405 -30.53 -7.01 10.03
C ARG A 405 -30.79 -8.12 9.01
N SER A 406 -30.43 -7.91 7.74
CA SER A 406 -30.70 -8.88 6.66
C SER A 406 -29.87 -10.15 6.81
N LEU A 407 -28.63 -10.02 7.29
CA LEU A 407 -27.74 -11.16 7.54
C LEU A 407 -27.94 -11.77 8.93
N ASN A 408 -28.67 -11.10 9.83
CA ASN A 408 -28.84 -11.46 11.23
C ASN A 408 -27.49 -11.66 11.95
N ILE A 409 -26.62 -10.64 11.83
CA ILE A 409 -25.27 -10.63 12.42
C ILE A 409 -25.06 -9.38 13.29
N PRO A 410 -24.14 -9.42 14.27
CA PRO A 410 -23.78 -8.24 15.05
C PRO A 410 -23.32 -7.07 14.18
N GLN A 411 -23.81 -5.87 14.49
CA GLN A 411 -23.55 -4.63 13.74
C GLN A 411 -22.05 -4.31 13.67
N ARG A 412 -21.29 -4.65 14.73
CA ARG A 412 -19.84 -4.44 14.80
C ARG A 412 -19.07 -5.02 13.60
N TYR A 413 -19.49 -6.19 13.09
CA TYR A 413 -18.84 -6.78 11.90
C TYR A 413 -19.13 -5.98 10.63
N VAL A 414 -20.33 -5.42 10.52
CA VAL A 414 -20.73 -4.56 9.40
C VAL A 414 -20.00 -3.22 9.46
N PHE A 415 -19.90 -2.61 10.64
CA PHE A 415 -19.16 -1.36 10.85
C PHE A 415 -17.66 -1.53 10.58
N SER A 416 -17.05 -2.62 11.05
CA SER A 416 -15.66 -2.96 10.76
C SER A 416 -15.41 -3.12 9.26
N PHE A 417 -16.28 -3.84 8.55
CA PHE A 417 -16.21 -3.93 7.10
C PHE A 417 -16.33 -2.54 6.46
N TYR A 418 -17.30 -1.74 6.90
CA TYR A 418 -17.57 -0.42 6.33
C TYR A 418 -16.34 0.51 6.46
N ASN A 419 -15.72 0.56 7.63
CA ASN A 419 -14.50 1.32 7.86
C ASN A 419 -13.36 0.88 6.94
N ALA A 420 -13.07 -0.42 6.90
CA ALA A 420 -11.94 -0.95 6.13
C ALA A 420 -12.16 -0.80 4.62
N ALA A 421 -13.37 -1.07 4.13
CA ALA A 421 -13.75 -0.83 2.74
C ALA A 421 -13.70 0.66 2.36
N SER A 422 -14.14 1.54 3.26
CA SER A 422 -14.04 3.00 3.07
C SER A 422 -12.58 3.46 2.99
N ALA A 423 -11.71 2.96 3.87
CA ALA A 423 -10.28 3.29 3.86
C ALA A 423 -9.56 2.86 2.57
N LEU A 424 -10.03 1.78 1.93
CA LEU A 424 -9.55 1.35 0.62
C LEU A 424 -10.21 2.10 -0.55
N GLY A 425 -11.17 2.99 -0.30
CA GLY A 425 -11.91 3.72 -1.33
C GLY A 425 -12.92 2.85 -2.09
N LEU A 426 -13.37 1.75 -1.49
CA LEU A 426 -14.27 0.79 -2.13
C LEU A 426 -15.75 1.17 -2.02
N ILE A 427 -16.09 2.15 -1.18
CA ILE A 427 -17.47 2.60 -0.96
C ILE A 427 -17.88 3.68 -1.98
N GLU A 428 -19.08 3.54 -2.53
CA GLU A 428 -19.80 4.59 -3.25
C GLU A 428 -20.95 5.13 -2.38
N GLN A 429 -20.98 6.45 -2.20
CA GLN A 429 -21.98 7.17 -1.41
C GLN A 429 -22.75 8.20 -2.25
N ASP A 430 -22.36 8.42 -3.51
CA ASP A 430 -23.00 9.37 -4.41
C ASP A 430 -24.42 8.91 -4.79
N SER A 431 -25.43 9.63 -4.31
CA SER A 431 -26.84 9.32 -4.51
C SER A 431 -27.22 9.12 -5.98
N ASP A 432 -26.63 9.90 -6.89
CA ASP A 432 -26.96 9.82 -8.32
C ASP A 432 -26.45 8.53 -8.96
N LYS A 433 -25.33 7.99 -8.45
CA LYS A 433 -24.78 6.72 -8.90
C LYS A 433 -25.50 5.53 -8.28
N LEU A 434 -25.93 5.65 -7.02
CA LEU A 434 -26.74 4.63 -6.33
C LEU A 434 -28.10 4.43 -7.04
N ILE A 435 -28.79 5.53 -7.40
CA ILE A 435 -30.07 5.48 -8.13
C ILE A 435 -29.90 4.83 -9.50
N LYS A 436 -28.82 5.14 -10.24
CA LYS A 436 -28.54 4.52 -11.54
C LYS A 436 -28.33 3.01 -11.42
N LYS A 437 -27.60 2.53 -10.39
CA LYS A 437 -27.39 1.10 -10.14
C LYS A 437 -28.69 0.38 -9.79
N GLN A 438 -29.55 0.99 -8.97
CA GLN A 438 -30.88 0.45 -8.65
C GLN A 438 -31.80 0.40 -9.89
N SER A 439 -31.67 1.35 -10.82
CA SER A 439 -32.45 1.37 -12.06
C SER A 439 -32.03 0.31 -13.09
N THR A 440 -30.78 -0.18 -13.01
CA THR A 440 -30.24 -1.20 -13.94
C THR A 440 -30.41 -2.63 -13.43
N SER A 441 -30.79 -2.84 -12.16
CA SER A 441 -31.09 -4.19 -11.65
C SER A 441 -32.54 -4.59 -11.97
N ARG A 442 -32.67 -5.65 -12.77
CA ARG A 442 -33.87 -6.34 -13.30
C ARG A 442 -34.47 -5.80 -14.61
N THR A 443 -33.82 -6.11 -15.72
CA THR A 443 -34.56 -6.71 -16.86
C THR A 443 -34.85 -8.18 -16.54
N THR A 444 -36.13 -8.54 -16.52
CA THR A 444 -36.68 -9.89 -16.26
C THR A 444 -36.36 -10.94 -17.34
N GLU A 445 -35.36 -10.70 -18.18
CA GLU A 445 -34.93 -11.62 -19.23
C GLU A 445 -33.40 -11.70 -19.29
N ALA A 446 -32.80 -12.50 -18.41
CA ALA A 446 -31.44 -13.01 -18.62
C ALA A 446 -31.54 -14.50 -18.97
N PRO A 447 -30.85 -14.97 -20.04
CA PRO A 447 -30.95 -16.36 -20.47
C PRO A 447 -30.33 -17.26 -19.40
N ARG A 448 -31.10 -18.26 -18.95
CA ARG A 448 -30.71 -19.23 -17.92
C ARG A 448 -29.36 -19.89 -18.29
N GLY A 449 -28.28 -19.35 -17.74
CA GLY A 449 -26.91 -19.73 -18.03
C GLY A 449 -26.51 -21.11 -17.51
N LEU A 450 -25.39 -21.59 -18.04
CA LEU A 450 -24.78 -22.92 -17.86
C LEU A 450 -24.74 -23.46 -16.42
N PHE A 451 -24.68 -22.58 -15.42
CA PHE A 451 -24.71 -22.96 -14.00
C PHE A 451 -26.04 -23.62 -13.58
N SER A 452 -27.17 -23.21 -14.16
CA SER A 452 -28.47 -23.85 -13.90
C SER A 452 -28.53 -25.29 -14.44
N ARG A 453 -27.79 -25.59 -15.51
CA ARG A 453 -27.69 -26.95 -16.08
C ARG A 453 -26.76 -27.85 -15.26
N LEU A 454 -25.74 -27.28 -14.63
CA LEU A 454 -24.83 -28.00 -13.73
C LEU A 454 -25.50 -28.33 -12.39
N LEU A 455 -26.25 -27.40 -11.78
CA LEU A 455 -27.00 -27.68 -10.55
C LEU A 455 -28.07 -28.77 -10.75
N LYS A 456 -28.73 -28.76 -11.91
CA LYS A 456 -29.76 -29.76 -12.23
C LYS A 456 -29.20 -31.17 -12.41
N ARG A 457 -27.90 -31.31 -12.71
CA ARG A 457 -27.22 -32.61 -12.86
C ARG A 457 -26.65 -33.14 -11.54
N LEU A 458 -26.54 -32.29 -10.52
CA LEU A 458 -26.02 -32.66 -9.19
C LEU A 458 -27.12 -32.98 -8.17
N ILE A 459 -28.35 -32.50 -8.38
CA ILE A 459 -29.47 -32.66 -7.43
C ILE A 459 -30.47 -33.75 -7.86
N GLY A 460 -30.25 -34.41 -9.01
CA GLY A 460 -31.12 -35.51 -9.43
C GLY A 460 -30.78 -36.06 -10.80
N GLY A 461 -29.83 -37.01 -10.81
CA GLY A 461 -29.77 -38.13 -11.74
C GLY A 461 -29.87 -39.41 -10.92
#